data_AF-A0A0M0J8D7-F1
#
_entry.id   AF-A0A0M0J8D7-F1
#
_cell.length_a   1.000
_cell.length_b   1.000
_cell.length_c   1.000
_cell.angle_alpha   90.00
_cell.angle_beta   90.00
_cell.angle_gamma   90.00
#
_symmetry.space_group_name_H-M   'P 1'
#
loop_
_entity.id
_entity.type
_entity.pdbx_description
1 polymer ?
#
loop_
_entity_poly.entity_id
_entity_poly.type
_entity_poly.pdbx_seq_one_letter_code
_entity_poly.pdbx_strand_id
1 'polypeptide(L)'
;MRDLIRGATIGVGRRFAITALAYSMPGFLATAYDSRRITAAAAAEDVKLKFKRLSPIQFIAAKGDPDASSGTGAEKWGLWREDPGPRGVYLRDYEKKLAGKGNVAPAGWSVDPRRFYVEEHGLIMEVPGPLPLQKFEREGETMKVVAPERRYVVTGDREVTSILTVQSDGRWNLSKGTLYDVTHLPCRTGVYTPTAAGSCKPLESMQAQFPVKPGARMPAFEGCKTEDWSVLFVVGVEA
;
A
#
# COMPACT_ATOMS: atom_id res chain seq x y z
N MET A 1 -45.82 42.33 3.86
CA MET A 1 -47.22 42.73 3.61
C MET A 1 -47.72 41.85 2.47
N ARG A 2 -48.67 40.95 2.79
CA ARG A 2 -49.71 40.35 1.94
C ARG A 2 -49.25 39.55 0.71
N ASP A 3 -49.39 38.21 0.74
CA ASP A 3 -50.63 37.43 0.49
C ASP A 3 -50.87 37.26 -1.01
N LEU A 4 -51.39 36.17 -1.58
CA LEU A 4 -51.80 34.81 -1.18
C LEU A 4 -52.52 34.25 -2.45
N ILE A 5 -52.85 32.95 -2.44
CA ILE A 5 -54.04 32.32 -3.09
C ILE A 5 -53.85 31.88 -4.54
N ARG A 6 -53.68 30.57 -4.81
CA ARG A 6 -54.63 29.42 -4.71
C ARG A 6 -55.51 29.28 -5.96
N GLY A 7 -55.56 28.04 -6.45
CA GLY A 7 -56.65 27.49 -7.24
C GLY A 7 -56.67 25.98 -7.07
N ALA A 8 -57.63 25.48 -6.28
CA ALA A 8 -57.90 24.09 -5.96
C ALA A 8 -59.33 23.74 -6.41
N THR A 9 -59.60 22.47 -6.75
CA THR A 9 -60.87 21.70 -6.54
C THR A 9 -60.72 20.35 -7.26
N ILE A 10 -60.78 19.15 -6.66
CA ILE A 10 -61.84 18.41 -5.90
C ILE A 10 -63.01 17.92 -6.78
N GLY A 11 -63.25 16.60 -6.76
CA GLY A 11 -64.47 15.90 -7.20
C GLY A 11 -64.32 14.37 -7.08
N VAL A 12 -64.55 13.77 -5.91
CA VAL A 12 -65.76 13.02 -5.48
C VAL A 12 -66.09 11.73 -6.27
N GLY A 13 -65.69 10.60 -5.67
CA GLY A 13 -66.50 9.42 -5.32
C GLY A 13 -67.45 8.73 -6.30
N ARG A 14 -67.28 7.40 -6.46
CA ARG A 14 -68.38 6.42 -6.42
C ARG A 14 -67.87 4.99 -6.15
N ARG A 15 -68.49 4.33 -5.17
CA ARG A 15 -68.37 2.89 -4.87
C ARG A 15 -69.10 2.07 -5.92
N PHE A 16 -68.65 0.86 -6.26
CA PHE A 16 -69.53 -0.31 -6.46
C PHE A 16 -68.75 -1.65 -6.49
N ALA A 17 -69.34 -2.60 -5.76
CA ALA A 17 -69.47 -4.04 -5.99
C ALA A 17 -68.25 -4.98 -6.05
N ILE A 18 -68.31 -5.92 -5.11
CA ILE A 18 -67.61 -7.19 -4.96
C ILE A 18 -68.03 -8.15 -6.07
N THR A 19 -67.07 -8.80 -6.72
CA THR A 19 -67.28 -10.12 -7.35
C THR A 19 -66.11 -11.01 -6.99
N ALA A 20 -66.37 -11.99 -6.13
CA ALA A 20 -65.47 -13.09 -5.82
C ALA A 20 -65.49 -14.09 -6.98
N LEU A 21 -64.31 -14.46 -7.48
CA LEU A 21 -64.10 -15.63 -8.31
C LEU A 21 -62.89 -16.36 -7.75
N ALA A 22 -63.17 -17.39 -6.94
CA ALA A 22 -62.18 -18.34 -6.46
C ALA A 22 -61.81 -19.27 -7.62
N TYR A 23 -60.58 -19.15 -8.11
CA TYR A 23 -59.96 -20.18 -8.95
C TYR A 23 -58.94 -20.95 -8.12
N SER A 24 -59.28 -22.21 -7.87
CA SER A 24 -58.40 -23.26 -7.37
C SER A 24 -57.28 -23.51 -8.39
N MET A 25 -56.03 -23.36 -7.97
CA MET A 25 -54.86 -23.83 -8.71
C MET A 25 -54.09 -24.86 -7.86
N PRO A 26 -53.73 -26.03 -8.43
CA PRO A 26 -53.08 -27.10 -7.71
C PRO A 26 -51.56 -26.88 -7.55
N GLY A 27 -51.07 -27.24 -6.35
CA GLY A 27 -49.77 -27.83 -6.05
C GLY A 27 -48.52 -27.35 -6.80
N PHE A 28 -47.72 -26.52 -6.13
CA PHE A 28 -46.27 -26.49 -6.34
C PHE A 28 -45.57 -27.05 -5.09
N LEU A 29 -44.78 -28.10 -5.30
CA LEU A 29 -43.89 -28.72 -4.31
C LEU A 29 -42.87 -27.69 -3.81
N ALA A 30 -42.99 -27.30 -2.54
CA ALA A 30 -41.93 -26.57 -1.84
C ALA A 30 -40.79 -27.55 -1.53
N THR A 31 -39.68 -27.43 -2.25
CA THR A 31 -38.41 -28.06 -1.85
C THR A 31 -37.81 -27.20 -0.73
N ALA A 32 -37.82 -27.74 0.49
CA ALA A 32 -37.16 -27.13 1.63
C ALA A 32 -35.63 -27.26 1.45
N TYR A 33 -34.98 -26.18 1.03
CA TYR A 33 -33.52 -26.06 1.13
C TYR A 33 -33.17 -25.76 2.61
N ASP A 34 -32.69 -26.80 3.30
CA ASP A 34 -32.13 -26.73 4.65
C ASP A 34 -30.93 -25.77 4.65
N SER A 35 -31.17 -24.50 4.99
CA SER A 35 -30.15 -23.48 5.11
C SER A 35 -29.44 -23.63 6.45
N ARG A 36 -28.52 -24.60 6.55
CA ARG A 36 -27.59 -24.70 7.67
C ARG A 36 -26.64 -23.51 7.64
N ARG A 37 -26.97 -22.47 8.39
CA ARG A 37 -26.01 -21.43 8.80
C ARG A 37 -24.98 -22.09 9.72
N ILE A 38 -23.81 -22.40 9.16
CA ILE A 38 -22.62 -22.68 9.96
C ILE A 38 -22.11 -21.34 10.49
N THR A 39 -22.54 -20.94 11.68
CA THR A 39 -21.88 -19.86 12.43
C THR A 39 -20.67 -20.45 13.14
N ALA A 40 -19.52 -20.46 12.46
CA ALA A 40 -18.24 -20.62 13.12
C ALA A 40 -17.71 -19.24 13.51
N ALA A 41 -18.20 -18.70 14.63
CA ALA A 41 -17.50 -17.62 15.31
C ALA A 41 -16.33 -18.27 16.08
N ALA A 42 -15.16 -18.31 15.45
CA ALA A 42 -13.93 -18.67 16.15
C ALA A 42 -13.67 -17.61 17.23
N ALA A 43 -13.61 -18.05 18.48
CA ALA A 43 -13.19 -17.23 19.59
C ALA A 43 -11.77 -16.72 19.31
N ALA A 44 -11.60 -15.40 19.22
CA ALA A 44 -10.28 -14.79 19.21
C ALA A 44 -9.67 -14.96 20.60
N GLU A 45 -8.70 -15.87 20.73
CA GLU A 45 -7.77 -15.80 21.85
C GLU A 45 -7.09 -14.43 21.83
N ASP A 46 -6.99 -13.80 23.00
CA ASP A 46 -6.29 -12.54 23.19
C ASP A 46 -4.77 -12.82 23.15
N VAL A 47 -4.25 -13.08 21.95
CA VAL A 47 -2.83 -13.33 21.72
C VAL A 47 -2.10 -12.01 21.93
N LYS A 48 -1.44 -11.88 23.08
CA LYS A 48 -0.56 -10.74 23.37
C LYS A 48 0.62 -10.75 22.39
N LEU A 49 0.53 -9.93 21.35
CA LEU A 49 1.58 -9.77 20.34
C LEU A 49 2.91 -9.37 20.99
N LYS A 50 3.99 -10.04 20.61
CA LYS A 50 5.36 -9.72 21.03
C LYS A 50 6.15 -9.24 19.83
N PHE A 51 6.88 -8.14 20.01
CA PHE A 51 7.72 -7.55 18.97
C PHE A 51 9.18 -7.56 19.39
N LYS A 52 10.06 -7.98 18.48
CA LYS A 52 11.51 -7.84 18.60
C LYS A 52 11.91 -6.47 18.05
N ARG A 53 12.57 -5.65 18.86
CA ARG A 53 13.17 -4.38 18.43
C ARG A 53 14.30 -4.65 17.42
N LEU A 54 14.34 -3.84 16.36
CA LEU A 54 15.42 -3.86 15.37
C LEU A 54 16.49 -2.83 15.73
N SER A 55 17.75 -3.23 15.59
CA SER A 55 18.94 -2.38 15.73
C SER A 55 20.04 -2.98 14.84
N PRO A 56 20.39 -2.35 13.71
CA PRO A 56 19.80 -1.13 13.15
C PRO A 56 18.32 -1.29 12.73
N ILE A 57 17.62 -0.17 12.54
CA ILE A 57 16.27 -0.16 11.97
C ILE A 57 16.29 -0.58 10.49
N GLN A 58 15.13 -0.92 9.94
CA GLN A 58 14.96 -1.25 8.52
C GLN A 58 13.98 -0.28 7.87
N PHE A 59 13.81 -0.35 6.55
CA PHE A 59 13.00 0.61 5.80
C PHE A 59 12.10 -0.10 4.81
N ILE A 60 10.80 0.21 4.84
CA ILE A 60 9.84 -0.30 3.86
C ILE A 60 9.59 0.78 2.80
N ALA A 61 9.80 0.43 1.54
CA ALA A 61 9.31 1.20 0.41
C ALA A 61 7.85 0.76 0.12
N ALA A 62 6.90 1.60 0.49
CA ALA A 62 5.47 1.33 0.43
C ALA A 62 4.77 2.16 -0.64
N LYS A 63 3.96 1.50 -1.47
CA LYS A 63 3.09 2.15 -2.44
C LYS A 63 1.63 2.07 -2.01
N GLY A 64 1.00 3.22 -1.80
CA GLY A 64 -0.41 3.31 -1.43
C GLY A 64 -0.89 4.75 -1.47
N ASP A 65 -2.20 4.92 -1.26
CA ASP A 65 -2.78 6.23 -1.02
C ASP A 65 -2.26 6.76 0.34
N PRO A 66 -1.65 7.97 0.40
CA PRO A 66 -1.15 8.54 1.65
C PRO A 66 -2.23 8.68 2.73
N ASP A 67 -3.50 8.86 2.36
CA ASP A 67 -4.59 9.04 3.30
C ASP A 67 -5.24 7.71 3.75
N ALA A 68 -4.76 6.58 3.22
CA ALA A 68 -5.30 5.26 3.56
C ALA A 68 -4.64 4.67 4.81
N SER A 69 -5.46 4.03 5.66
CA SER A 69 -5.01 3.17 6.77
C SER A 69 -4.99 1.68 6.41
N SER A 70 -5.43 1.31 5.20
CA SER A 70 -5.44 -0.06 4.69
C SER A 70 -5.54 -0.10 3.18
N GLY A 71 -5.09 -1.19 2.56
CA GLY A 71 -5.18 -1.36 1.12
C GLY A 71 -4.72 -2.74 0.65
N THR A 72 -4.36 -2.82 -0.63
CA THR A 72 -3.78 -4.01 -1.28
C THR A 72 -2.46 -3.63 -1.97
N GLY A 73 -1.75 -4.61 -2.54
CA GLY A 73 -0.54 -4.35 -3.31
C GLY A 73 0.77 -4.45 -2.53
N ALA A 74 0.74 -4.93 -1.27
CA ALA A 74 1.92 -5.07 -0.43
C ALA A 74 2.95 -6.08 -1.00
N GLU A 75 2.54 -6.99 -1.88
CA GLU A 75 3.44 -7.89 -2.62
C GLU A 75 4.40 -7.19 -3.56
N LYS A 76 4.11 -5.92 -3.89
CA LYS A 76 4.99 -5.07 -4.69
C LYS A 76 5.91 -4.21 -3.82
N TRP A 77 5.66 -4.12 -2.51
CA TRP A 77 6.46 -3.30 -1.62
C TRP A 77 7.84 -3.90 -1.41
N GLY A 78 8.78 -3.03 -1.05
CA GLY A 78 10.17 -3.38 -0.84
C GLY A 78 10.61 -3.25 0.62
N LEU A 79 11.63 -4.01 1.01
CA LEU A 79 12.32 -3.90 2.29
C LEU A 79 13.82 -3.67 2.07
N TRP A 80 14.34 -2.56 2.60
CA TRP A 80 15.77 -2.36 2.81
C TRP A 80 16.13 -2.77 4.24
N ARG A 81 17.08 -3.70 4.36
CA ARG A 81 17.58 -4.16 5.67
C ARG A 81 18.70 -3.27 6.24
N GLU A 82 19.30 -2.47 5.38
CA GLU A 82 20.29 -1.44 5.67
C GLU A 82 19.76 -0.10 5.16
N ASP A 83 20.26 1.01 5.70
CA ASP A 83 19.90 2.33 5.20
C ASP A 83 20.42 2.53 3.76
N PRO A 84 19.51 2.69 2.76
CA PRO A 84 19.92 2.85 1.37
C PRO A 84 20.52 4.24 1.08
N GLY A 85 20.28 5.25 1.92
CA GLY A 85 20.69 6.64 1.69
C GLY A 85 22.22 6.81 1.58
N PRO A 86 23.00 6.42 2.62
CA PRO A 86 24.47 6.47 2.58
C PRO A 86 25.11 5.59 1.50
N ARG A 87 24.36 4.62 0.98
CA ARG A 87 24.78 3.68 -0.07
C ARG A 87 24.47 4.19 -1.48
N GLY A 88 23.69 5.27 -1.60
CA GLY A 88 23.19 5.82 -2.85
C GLY A 88 24.25 6.57 -3.68
N VAL A 89 23.91 6.88 -4.92
CA VAL A 89 24.73 7.66 -5.85
C VAL A 89 23.89 8.77 -6.46
N TYR A 90 24.33 10.02 -6.35
CA TYR A 90 23.64 11.16 -6.96
C TYR A 90 23.39 10.97 -8.46
N LEU A 91 22.23 11.43 -8.95
CA LEU A 91 21.89 11.47 -10.37
C LEU A 91 22.95 12.18 -11.20
N ARG A 92 23.48 13.31 -10.70
CA ARG A 92 24.61 14.05 -11.34
C ARG A 92 25.91 13.25 -11.48
N ASP A 93 26.05 12.15 -10.75
CA ASP A 93 27.22 11.29 -10.79
C ASP A 93 26.95 9.96 -11.52
N TYR A 94 25.76 9.76 -12.10
CA TYR A 94 25.34 8.48 -12.69
C TYR A 94 26.34 7.96 -13.73
N GLU A 95 26.73 8.78 -14.70
CA GLU A 95 27.63 8.34 -15.78
C GLU A 95 28.99 7.95 -15.22
N LYS A 96 29.53 8.76 -14.31
CA LYS A 96 30.87 8.57 -13.72
C LYS A 96 30.94 7.41 -12.72
N LYS A 97 29.95 7.26 -11.85
CA LYS A 97 29.98 6.33 -10.71
C LYS A 97 29.19 5.04 -10.94
N LEU A 98 28.27 5.00 -11.90
CA LEU A 98 27.45 3.83 -12.20
C LEU A 98 27.66 3.35 -13.64
N ALA A 99 27.25 4.11 -14.65
CA ALA A 99 27.26 3.64 -16.04
C ALA A 99 28.69 3.26 -16.50
N GLY A 100 29.68 4.12 -16.24
CA GLY A 100 31.09 3.87 -16.50
C GLY A 100 31.74 2.77 -15.64
N LYS A 101 31.00 2.19 -14.70
CA LYS A 101 31.40 1.09 -13.81
C LYS A 101 30.53 -0.15 -14.00
N GLY A 102 29.89 -0.29 -15.16
CA GLY A 102 29.05 -1.44 -15.47
C GLY A 102 27.74 -1.47 -14.68
N ASN A 103 27.22 -0.30 -14.28
CA ASN A 103 26.05 -0.13 -13.44
C ASN A 103 26.18 -0.71 -12.03
N VAL A 104 27.40 -0.81 -11.49
CA VAL A 104 27.67 -1.26 -10.12
C VAL A 104 28.10 -0.07 -9.27
N ALA A 105 27.41 0.16 -8.16
CA ALA A 105 27.67 1.23 -7.22
C ALA A 105 28.91 0.95 -6.35
N PRO A 106 29.53 1.98 -5.74
CA PRO A 106 30.64 1.79 -4.80
C PRO A 106 30.32 0.85 -3.63
N ALA A 107 29.06 0.79 -3.21
CA ALA A 107 28.58 -0.10 -2.15
C ALA A 107 28.29 -1.54 -2.63
N GLY A 108 28.59 -1.86 -3.90
CA GLY A 108 28.52 -3.22 -4.46
C GLY A 108 27.15 -3.65 -5.00
N TRP A 109 26.11 -2.83 -4.87
CA TRP A 109 24.81 -3.09 -5.47
C TRP A 109 24.76 -2.66 -6.95
N SER A 110 23.88 -3.27 -7.73
CA SER A 110 23.71 -2.96 -9.16
C SER A 110 22.44 -2.18 -9.43
N VAL A 111 22.47 -1.28 -10.41
CA VAL A 111 21.30 -0.55 -10.91
C VAL A 111 20.85 -1.12 -12.26
N ASP A 112 19.54 -1.29 -12.44
CA ASP A 112 18.95 -1.40 -13.77
C ASP A 112 18.61 0.02 -14.26
N PRO A 113 19.26 0.54 -15.32
CA PRO A 113 18.94 1.87 -15.84
C PRO A 113 17.48 2.02 -16.28
N ARG A 114 16.76 0.91 -16.55
CA ARG A 114 15.34 0.92 -16.95
C ARG A 114 14.39 0.85 -15.77
N ARG A 115 14.88 0.66 -14.55
CA ARG A 115 14.08 0.71 -13.33
C ARG A 115 14.96 1.11 -12.16
N PHE A 116 14.90 2.39 -11.81
CA PHE A 116 15.75 2.96 -10.76
C PHE A 116 14.92 3.66 -9.68
N TYR A 117 15.45 3.61 -8.45
CA TYR A 117 14.86 4.17 -7.24
C TYR A 117 15.66 5.42 -6.89
N VAL A 118 15.00 6.55 -6.69
CA VAL A 118 15.66 7.82 -6.33
C VAL A 118 15.04 8.37 -5.06
N GLU A 119 15.86 8.76 -4.08
CA GLU A 119 15.37 9.44 -2.88
C GLU A 119 15.25 10.97 -3.06
N GLU A 120 14.81 11.65 -2.01
CA GLU A 120 14.42 13.05 -2.03
C GLU A 120 15.54 14.05 -2.35
N HIS A 121 16.82 13.69 -2.21
CA HIS A 121 17.99 14.50 -2.57
C HIS A 121 18.55 14.14 -3.97
N GLY A 122 17.91 13.22 -4.70
CA GLY A 122 18.35 12.80 -6.02
C GLY A 122 19.45 11.74 -6.02
N LEU A 123 19.60 10.95 -4.95
CA LEU A 123 20.44 9.75 -4.94
C LEU A 123 19.67 8.56 -5.50
N ILE A 124 20.26 7.91 -6.49
CA ILE A 124 19.89 6.58 -6.96
C ILE A 124 20.25 5.58 -5.86
N MET A 125 19.28 4.78 -5.45
CA MET A 125 19.41 3.82 -4.35
C MET A 125 19.43 2.38 -4.84
N GLU A 126 19.95 1.50 -3.99
CA GLU A 126 19.81 0.05 -4.11
C GLU A 126 18.32 -0.32 -4.22
N VAL A 127 18.00 -1.28 -5.09
CA VAL A 127 16.64 -1.81 -5.20
C VAL A 127 16.30 -2.55 -3.91
N PRO A 128 15.16 -2.24 -3.25
CA PRO A 128 14.79 -2.96 -2.04
C PRO A 128 14.52 -4.43 -2.34
N GLY A 129 14.85 -5.30 -1.37
CA GLY A 129 14.47 -6.71 -1.44
C GLY A 129 12.96 -6.90 -1.28
N PRO A 130 12.42 -8.10 -1.56
CA PRO A 130 11.00 -8.36 -1.38
C PRO A 130 10.59 -8.22 0.09
N LEU A 131 9.44 -7.58 0.34
CA LEU A 131 8.85 -7.51 1.68
C LEU A 131 8.29 -8.88 2.09
N PRO A 132 8.71 -9.47 3.23
CA PRO A 132 8.09 -10.68 3.74
C PRO A 132 6.63 -10.41 4.15
N LEU A 133 5.69 -11.10 3.53
CA LEU A 133 4.25 -10.98 3.80
C LEU A 133 3.73 -11.99 4.82
N GLN A 134 4.55 -12.99 5.16
CA GLN A 134 4.21 -14.09 6.05
C GLN A 134 5.29 -14.25 7.12
N LYS A 135 4.91 -14.82 8.26
CA LYS A 135 5.88 -15.25 9.27
C LYS A 135 6.41 -16.62 8.90
N PHE A 136 7.73 -16.72 8.83
CA PHE A 136 8.45 -17.98 8.65
C PHE A 136 9.26 -18.30 9.89
N GLU A 137 9.26 -19.57 10.28
CA GLU A 137 10.16 -20.12 11.30
C GLU A 137 10.98 -21.24 10.70
N ARG A 138 12.22 -21.38 11.19
CA ARG A 138 13.12 -22.44 10.72
C ARG A 138 12.77 -23.74 11.44
N GLU A 139 12.39 -24.77 10.68
CA GLU A 139 12.16 -26.14 11.13
C GLU A 139 13.24 -27.02 10.49
N GLY A 140 14.34 -27.26 11.23
CA GLY A 140 15.51 -27.97 10.73
C GLY A 140 16.21 -27.23 9.57
N GLU A 141 16.20 -27.83 8.38
CA GLU A 141 16.73 -27.25 7.14
C GLU A 141 15.67 -26.49 6.33
N THR A 142 14.40 -26.53 6.75
CA THR A 142 13.28 -25.92 6.01
C THR A 142 12.78 -24.65 6.69
N MET A 143 12.17 -23.76 5.89
CA MET A 143 11.42 -22.62 6.39
C MET A 143 9.93 -22.93 6.29
N LYS A 144 9.20 -22.84 7.39
CA LYS A 144 7.77 -23.10 7.46
C LYS A 144 7.00 -21.82 7.72
N VAL A 145 5.91 -21.64 6.97
CA VAL A 145 4.94 -20.58 7.25
C VAL A 145 4.23 -20.90 8.56
N VAL A 146 4.36 -20.04 9.56
CA VAL A 146 3.71 -20.17 10.86
C VAL A 146 2.59 -19.16 11.08
N ALA A 147 2.50 -18.12 10.24
CA ALA A 147 1.37 -17.21 10.18
C ALA A 147 1.13 -16.70 8.75
N PRO A 148 -0.14 -16.51 8.34
CA PRO A 148 -0.50 -16.03 7.00
C PRO A 148 -0.20 -14.54 6.79
N GLU A 149 0.19 -13.85 7.86
CA GLU A 149 0.50 -12.43 7.88
C GLU A 149 1.85 -12.16 8.55
N ARG A 150 2.38 -10.98 8.31
CA ARG A 150 3.58 -10.46 8.97
C ARG A 150 3.27 -9.09 9.54
N ARG A 151 3.73 -8.85 10.77
CA ARG A 151 3.52 -7.57 11.46
C ARG A 151 4.84 -6.86 11.75
N TYR A 152 4.82 -5.56 11.50
CA TYR A 152 5.95 -4.65 11.66
C TYR A 152 5.54 -3.49 12.54
N VAL A 153 6.43 -3.02 13.41
CA VAL A 153 6.26 -1.74 14.11
C VAL A 153 6.86 -0.68 13.20
N VAL A 154 6.02 0.20 12.67
CA VAL A 154 6.40 1.23 11.70
C VAL A 154 6.17 2.63 12.25
N THR A 155 7.02 3.57 11.84
CA THR A 155 6.89 4.99 12.18
C THR A 155 7.56 5.86 11.11
N GLY A 156 7.17 7.13 11.07
CA GLY A 156 7.88 8.16 10.31
C GLY A 156 8.87 8.94 11.15
N ASP A 157 9.23 8.47 12.35
CA ASP A 157 9.93 9.26 13.38
C ASP A 157 9.24 10.61 13.67
N ARG A 158 7.91 10.55 13.68
CA ARG A 158 6.99 11.68 13.91
C ARG A 158 6.05 11.31 15.06
N GLU A 159 4.80 11.72 14.99
CA GLU A 159 3.82 11.53 16.06
C GLU A 159 3.21 10.12 16.11
N VAL A 160 3.25 9.38 15.00
CA VAL A 160 2.58 8.08 14.89
C VAL A 160 3.58 6.94 14.78
N THR A 161 3.43 6.00 15.71
CA THR A 161 3.96 4.64 15.62
C THR A 161 2.78 3.68 15.54
N SER A 162 2.83 2.75 14.60
CA SER A 162 1.71 1.88 14.25
C SER A 162 2.18 0.44 14.02
N ILE A 163 1.28 -0.52 14.19
CA ILE A 163 1.51 -1.89 13.72
C ILE A 163 1.02 -1.95 12.28
N LEU A 164 1.94 -2.18 11.35
CA LEU A 164 1.64 -2.54 9.97
C LEU A 164 1.47 -4.06 9.91
N THR A 165 0.27 -4.52 9.59
CA THR A 165 0.00 -5.92 9.24
C THR A 165 -0.04 -6.03 7.72
N VAL A 166 0.72 -6.96 7.16
CA VAL A 166 0.65 -7.35 5.75
C VAL A 166 0.26 -8.82 5.65
N GLN A 167 -0.54 -9.16 4.65
CA GLN A 167 -1.09 -10.51 4.44
C GLN A 167 -0.50 -11.13 3.18
N SER A 168 -0.49 -12.45 3.10
CA SER A 168 0.04 -13.19 1.95
C SER A 168 -0.62 -12.85 0.60
N ASP A 169 -1.86 -12.34 0.62
CA ASP A 169 -2.60 -11.91 -0.57
C ASP A 169 -2.34 -10.43 -0.95
N GLY A 170 -1.40 -9.77 -0.27
CA GLY A 170 -1.03 -8.38 -0.53
C GLY A 170 -1.90 -7.35 0.18
N ARG A 171 -2.92 -7.75 0.95
CA ARG A 171 -3.64 -6.83 1.83
C ARG A 171 -2.74 -6.29 2.92
N TRP A 172 -2.98 -5.05 3.32
CA TRP A 172 -2.27 -4.42 4.42
C TRP A 172 -3.17 -3.48 5.21
N ASN A 173 -2.87 -3.28 6.49
CA ASN A 173 -3.52 -2.28 7.33
C ASN A 173 -2.59 -1.77 8.43
N LEU A 174 -2.84 -0.54 8.87
CA LEU A 174 -2.22 0.10 10.02
C LEU A 174 -3.19 0.01 11.21
N SER A 175 -2.68 -0.30 12.40
CA SER A 175 -3.48 -0.31 13.62
C SER A 175 -3.90 1.10 14.09
N LYS A 176 -3.17 2.12 13.63
CA LYS A 176 -3.37 3.54 13.93
C LYS A 176 -2.82 4.40 12.77
N GLY A 177 -3.52 5.49 12.45
CA GLY A 177 -3.09 6.49 11.48
C GLY A 177 -3.19 6.05 10.02
N THR A 178 -2.70 6.90 9.14
CA THR A 178 -2.63 6.67 7.69
C THR A 178 -1.20 6.37 7.24
N LEU A 179 -1.01 5.98 5.97
CA LEU A 179 0.31 5.80 5.39
C LEU A 179 1.17 7.07 5.51
N TYR A 180 0.57 8.25 5.33
CA TYR A 180 1.24 9.54 5.52
C TYR A 180 1.74 9.75 6.96
N ASP A 181 0.95 9.37 7.96
CA ASP A 181 1.29 9.56 9.37
C ASP A 181 2.53 8.76 9.79
N VAL A 182 2.71 7.56 9.20
CA VAL A 182 3.85 6.67 9.46
C VAL A 182 4.98 6.83 8.45
N THR A 183 4.90 7.81 7.55
CA THR A 183 5.97 8.14 6.61
C THR A 183 6.90 9.20 7.19
N HIS A 184 8.20 8.97 7.15
CA HIS A 184 9.19 10.00 7.46
C HIS A 184 9.18 10.99 6.29
N LEU A 185 8.43 12.09 6.39
CA LEU A 185 8.11 12.99 5.27
C LEU A 185 9.27 13.38 4.35
N PRO A 186 10.51 13.59 4.85
CA PRO A 186 11.66 13.75 3.98
C PRO A 186 11.92 12.51 3.11
N CYS A 187 11.83 11.31 3.68
CA CYS A 187 12.08 10.05 3.00
C CYS A 187 10.90 9.62 2.13
N ARG A 188 11.03 9.93 0.84
CA ARG A 188 10.19 9.38 -0.24
C ARG A 188 11.10 8.72 -1.26
N THR A 189 10.57 7.77 -2.02
CA THR A 189 11.32 7.21 -3.13
C THR A 189 10.51 7.21 -4.41
N GLY A 190 11.09 7.81 -5.45
CA GLY A 190 10.57 7.78 -6.80
C GLY A 190 11.06 6.53 -7.50
N VAL A 191 10.14 5.73 -8.02
CA VAL A 191 10.46 4.59 -8.89
C VAL A 191 10.18 4.98 -10.32
N TYR A 192 11.24 5.01 -11.13
CA TYR A 192 11.19 5.47 -12.50
C TYR A 192 11.34 4.30 -13.46
N THR A 193 10.37 4.17 -14.38
CA THR A 193 10.39 3.15 -15.44
C THR A 193 10.02 3.74 -16.79
N PRO A 194 10.44 3.15 -17.91
CA PRO A 194 10.00 3.57 -19.24
C PRO A 194 8.48 3.55 -19.38
N THR A 195 7.95 4.59 -20.01
CA THR A 195 6.61 4.55 -20.61
C THR A 195 6.63 3.67 -21.88
N ALA A 196 5.46 3.29 -22.40
CA ALA A 196 5.37 2.42 -23.58
C ALA A 196 6.04 3.03 -24.84
N ALA A 197 6.06 4.36 -24.95
CA ALA A 197 6.63 5.08 -26.09
C ALA A 197 7.99 5.76 -25.77
N GLY A 198 8.47 5.64 -24.53
CA GLY A 198 9.61 6.41 -24.04
C GLY A 198 10.81 5.55 -23.67
N SER A 199 11.99 6.18 -23.64
CA SER A 199 13.16 5.66 -22.95
C SER A 199 13.32 6.40 -21.62
N CYS A 200 13.36 5.67 -20.52
CA CYS A 200 13.62 6.24 -19.20
C CYS A 200 14.93 5.64 -18.68
N LYS A 201 15.89 6.51 -18.36
CA LYS A 201 17.15 6.15 -17.70
C LYS A 201 17.60 7.29 -16.78
N PRO A 202 18.44 7.03 -15.78
CA PRO A 202 19.01 8.09 -14.98
C PRO A 202 19.79 9.07 -15.88
N LEU A 203 19.61 10.37 -15.65
CA LEU A 203 20.35 11.43 -16.34
C LEU A 203 20.88 12.43 -15.31
N GLU A 204 22.07 12.95 -15.56
CA GLU A 204 22.67 13.98 -14.68
C GLU A 204 21.79 15.23 -14.56
N SER A 205 21.11 15.61 -15.65
CA SER A 205 20.18 16.74 -15.69
C SER A 205 18.97 16.59 -14.78
N MET A 206 18.58 15.36 -14.41
CA MET A 206 17.46 15.11 -13.49
C MET A 206 17.76 15.66 -12.08
N GLN A 207 19.03 15.75 -11.70
CA GLN A 207 19.47 16.24 -10.38
C GLN A 207 18.94 17.65 -10.09
N ALA A 208 18.74 18.49 -11.11
CA ALA A 208 18.28 19.87 -10.96
C ALA A 208 16.85 19.99 -10.37
N GLN A 209 16.06 18.91 -10.39
CA GLN A 209 14.74 18.87 -9.76
C GLN A 209 14.76 18.40 -8.29
N PHE A 210 15.97 18.16 -7.75
CA PHE A 210 16.20 17.74 -6.37
C PHE A 210 17.07 18.77 -5.61
N PRO A 211 16.96 18.88 -4.27
CA PRO A 211 16.08 18.09 -3.41
C PRO A 211 14.61 18.47 -3.54
N VAL A 212 13.71 17.51 -3.34
CA VAL A 212 12.29 17.81 -3.20
C VAL A 212 11.98 18.38 -1.81
N LYS A 213 10.96 19.23 -1.73
CA LYS A 213 10.48 19.73 -0.43
C LYS A 213 9.88 18.56 0.36
N PRO A 214 10.04 18.51 1.69
CA PRO A 214 9.39 17.48 2.51
C PRO A 214 7.89 17.37 2.24
N GLY A 215 7.41 16.14 2.02
CA GLY A 215 6.02 15.87 1.68
C GLY A 215 5.59 16.20 0.24
N ALA A 216 6.42 16.87 -0.57
CA ALA A 216 6.13 17.08 -1.99
C ALA A 216 6.16 15.75 -2.76
N ARG A 217 5.59 15.75 -3.97
CA ARG A 217 5.66 14.60 -4.87
C ARG A 217 7.04 14.46 -5.51
N MET A 218 7.43 13.22 -5.80
CA MET A 218 8.65 12.95 -6.56
C MET A 218 8.56 13.56 -7.98
N PRO A 219 9.64 14.15 -8.53
CA PRO A 219 9.57 14.85 -9.80
C PRO A 219 9.27 13.88 -10.94
N ALA A 220 8.45 14.31 -11.90
CA ALA A 220 8.19 13.55 -13.12
C ALA A 220 9.20 13.93 -14.21
N PHE A 221 9.61 12.94 -15.01
CA PHE A 221 10.51 13.15 -16.14
C PHE A 221 9.87 12.66 -17.43
N GLU A 222 10.16 13.34 -18.53
CA GLU A 222 9.71 12.94 -19.85
C GLU A 222 10.19 11.52 -20.18
N GLY A 223 9.31 10.72 -20.79
CA GLY A 223 9.57 9.31 -21.10
C GLY A 223 9.53 8.36 -19.91
N CYS A 224 9.48 8.86 -18.67
CA CYS A 224 9.41 8.07 -17.45
C CYS A 224 7.98 8.01 -16.88
N LYS A 225 7.51 6.79 -16.60
CA LYS A 225 6.46 6.58 -15.60
C LYS A 225 7.10 6.76 -14.23
N THR A 226 6.51 7.64 -13.42
CA THR A 226 6.98 7.90 -12.06
C THR A 226 5.98 7.33 -11.07
N GLU A 227 6.47 6.52 -10.14
CA GLU A 227 5.69 6.07 -8.99
C GLU A 227 6.29 6.68 -7.72
N ASP A 228 5.46 7.31 -6.90
CA ASP A 228 5.88 7.98 -5.67
C ASP A 228 5.55 7.09 -4.47
N TRP A 229 6.59 6.55 -3.84
CA TRP A 229 6.47 5.58 -2.76
C TRP A 229 6.87 6.22 -1.43
N SER A 230 6.13 5.88 -0.40
CA SER A 230 6.42 6.25 0.98
C SER A 230 7.56 5.40 1.53
N VAL A 231 8.41 5.98 2.38
CA VAL A 231 9.42 5.22 3.12
C VAL A 231 9.05 5.20 4.61
N LEU A 232 8.88 4.00 5.14
CA LEU A 232 8.49 3.76 6.54
C LEU A 232 9.69 3.24 7.32
N PHE A 233 9.94 3.76 8.52
CA PHE A 233 10.95 3.22 9.41
C PHE A 233 10.39 2.02 10.15
N VAL A 234 11.06 0.87 10.06
CA VAL A 234 10.72 -0.36 10.75
C VAL A 234 11.59 -0.49 11.99
N VAL A 235 10.99 -0.26 13.15
CA VAL A 235 11.68 -0.29 14.45
C VAL A 235 11.50 -1.61 15.18
N GLY A 236 10.59 -2.46 14.70
CA GLY A 236 10.33 -3.78 15.27
C GLY A 236 9.62 -4.72 14.31
N VAL A 237 9.74 -6.01 14.57
CA VAL A 237 9.04 -7.07 13.83
C VAL A 237 8.45 -8.07 14.82
N GLU A 238 7.30 -8.65 14.50
CA GLU A 238 6.70 -9.69 15.33
C GLU A 238 7.66 -10.87 15.54
N ALA A 239 7.83 -11.23 16.81
CA ALA A 239 8.72 -12.30 17.29
C ALA A 239 8.13 -13.68 17.01
#